data_AF-A0AAE7E2U5-F1
#
_entry.id   AF-A0AAE7E2U5-F1
#
_cell.length_a   1.000
_cell.length_b   1.000
_cell.length_c   1.000
_cell.angle_alpha   90.00
_cell.angle_beta   90.00
_cell.angle_gamma   90.00
#
_symmetry.space_group_name_H-M   'P 1'
#
loop_
_entity.id
_entity.type
_entity.pdbx_description
1 polymer ?
#
loop_
_entity_poly.entity_id
_entity_poly.type
_entity_poly.pdbx_seq_one_letter_code
_entity_poly.pdbx_strand_id
1 'polypeptide(L)' 'MAGNTQMNENERGTFKLNGITGMLVAVVLLLTILGVLTFNGIKVQQNEASNFYKINQDLNGLKMNSSDNYKQYQLVGSGK' A
#
# COMPACT_ATOMS: atom_id res chain seq x y z
N MET A 1 29.54 -41.65 -35.31
CA MET A 1 29.81 -41.21 -33.92
C MET A 1 28.84 -40.10 -33.59
N ALA A 2 28.04 -40.23 -32.52
CA ALA A 2 27.12 -39.18 -32.11
C ALA A 2 27.86 -38.13 -31.27
N GLY A 3 28.13 -36.96 -31.87
CA GLY A 3 28.77 -35.84 -31.19
C GLY A 3 27.80 -35.14 -30.23
N ASN A 4 27.82 -35.57 -28.97
CA ASN A 4 27.63 -34.75 -27.77
C ASN A 4 27.21 -33.27 -27.94
N THR A 5 25.92 -33.05 -28.22
CA THR A 5 25.22 -31.81 -27.81
C THR A 5 24.40 -32.13 -26.56
N GLN A 6 25.04 -32.12 -25.39
CA GLN A 6 24.33 -32.20 -24.11
C GLN A 6 24.15 -30.79 -23.55
N MET A 7 22.89 -30.40 -23.34
CA MET A 7 22.51 -29.13 -22.74
C MET A 7 22.79 -29.15 -21.23
N ASN A 8 23.15 -28.01 -20.64
CA ASN A 8 23.33 -27.92 -19.18
C ASN A 8 21.95 -27.98 -18.49
N GLU A 9 21.82 -28.90 -17.53
CA GLU A 9 20.57 -29.14 -16.81
C GLU A 9 20.07 -27.96 -15.96
N ASN A 10 20.90 -26.93 -15.78
CA ASN A 10 20.53 -25.69 -15.09
C ASN A 10 19.94 -24.58 -16.01
N GLU A 11 19.95 -24.73 -17.35
CA GLU A 11 19.86 -23.60 -18.30
C GLU A 11 18.54 -23.46 -19.10
N ARG A 12 17.49 -24.24 -18.83
CA ARG A 12 16.46 -24.54 -19.86
C ARG A 12 15.26 -23.55 -20.05
N GLY A 13 15.18 -22.34 -19.46
CA GLY A 13 14.13 -21.28 -19.76
C GLY A 13 13.10 -20.69 -18.72
N THR A 14 12.12 -21.43 -18.14
CA THR A 14 10.95 -21.04 -17.30
C THR A 14 11.23 -20.41 -15.89
N PHE A 15 10.69 -20.99 -14.80
CA PHE A 15 10.55 -20.39 -13.45
C PHE A 15 11.69 -20.76 -12.56
N LYS A 16 12.16 -21.98 -12.78
CA LYS A 16 13.49 -22.42 -12.40
C LYS A 16 14.30 -22.68 -13.67
N LEU A 17 14.10 -21.84 -14.68
CA LEU A 17 14.32 -22.22 -16.07
C LEU A 17 13.40 -23.44 -16.48
N ASN A 18 13.44 -23.94 -17.73
CA ASN A 18 12.52 -24.85 -18.51
C ASN A 18 11.40 -24.30 -19.54
N GLY A 19 11.50 -23.14 -20.23
CA GLY A 19 10.48 -22.49 -21.15
C GLY A 19 9.72 -21.16 -20.74
N ILE A 20 8.37 -21.08 -20.90
CA ILE A 20 7.46 -19.94 -20.53
C ILE A 20 6.45 -20.13 -19.35
N THR A 21 6.09 -21.37 -18.96
CA THR A 21 5.47 -21.79 -17.67
C THR A 21 6.35 -21.42 -16.45
N GLY A 22 6.74 -20.16 -16.42
CA GLY A 22 8.07 -19.68 -16.09
C GLY A 22 8.19 -18.19 -15.89
N MET A 23 7.22 -17.50 -16.47
CA MET A 23 6.89 -16.11 -16.23
C MET A 23 5.47 -15.97 -15.65
N LEU A 24 4.62 -17.00 -15.79
CA LEU A 24 3.25 -17.13 -15.23
C LEU A 24 3.13 -17.21 -13.67
N VAL A 25 3.38 -18.35 -13.01
CA VAL A 25 3.44 -18.55 -11.53
C VAL A 25 4.03 -17.39 -10.72
N ALA A 26 5.25 -16.88 -10.94
CA ALA A 26 5.77 -15.73 -10.20
C ALA A 26 5.02 -14.42 -10.52
N VAL A 27 4.53 -14.19 -11.75
CA VAL A 27 3.58 -13.09 -12.00
C VAL A 27 2.30 -13.29 -11.19
N VAL A 28 1.75 -14.50 -11.12
CA VAL A 28 0.59 -14.83 -10.29
C VAL A 28 0.88 -14.63 -8.80
N LEU A 29 2.05 -15.04 -8.30
CA LEU A 29 2.48 -14.83 -6.92
C LEU A 29 2.64 -13.34 -6.61
N LEU A 30 3.33 -12.58 -7.46
CA LEU A 30 3.50 -11.14 -7.30
C LEU A 30 2.16 -10.39 -7.37
N LEU A 31 1.27 -10.76 -8.28
CA LEU A 31 -0.09 -10.21 -8.36
C LEU A 31 -0.97 -10.62 -7.18
N THR A 32 -0.79 -11.82 -6.63
CA THR A 32 -1.49 -12.28 -5.42
C THR A 32 -1.00 -11.50 -4.20
N ILE A 33 0.32 -11.35 -4.04
CA ILE A 33 0.93 -10.54 -2.97
C ILE A 33 0.46 -9.08 -3.08
N LEU A 34 0.50 -8.50 -4.29
CA LEU A 34 -0.02 -7.16 -4.56
C LEU A 34 -1.51 -7.05 -4.21
N GLY A 35 -2.36 -7.94 -4.72
CA GLY A 35 -3.80 -7.91 -4.49
C GLY A 35 -4.16 -8.03 -3.00
N VAL A 36 -3.49 -8.93 -2.27
CA VAL A 36 -3.67 -9.12 -0.81
C VAL A 36 -3.21 -7.89 -0.04
N LEU A 37 -2.05 -7.31 -0.36
CA LEU A 37 -1.54 -6.11 0.30
C LEU A 37 -2.40 -4.88 0.00
N THR A 38 -2.82 -4.68 -1.24
CA THR A 38 -3.71 -3.59 -1.65
C THR A 38 -5.09 -3.72 -0.99
N PHE A 39 -5.69 -4.92 -0.98
CA PHE A 39 -6.98 -5.15 -0.32
C PHE A 39 -6.93 -4.87 1.19
N ASN A 40 -5.90 -5.38 1.87
CA ASN A 40 -5.71 -5.10 3.30
C ASN A 40 -5.42 -3.61 3.56
N GLY A 41 -4.63 -2.97 2.70
CA GLY A 41 -4.36 -1.53 2.77
C GLY A 41 -5.62 -0.67 2.62
N ILE A 42 -6.49 -0.99 1.65
CA ILE A 42 -7.79 -0.33 1.47
C ILE A 42 -8.69 -0.55 2.69
N LYS A 43 -8.72 -1.78 3.24
CA LYS A 43 -9.52 -2.09 4.43
C LYS A 43 -9.05 -1.30 5.66
N VAL A 44 -7.74 -1.17 5.87
CA VAL A 44 -7.18 -0.31 6.92
C VAL A 44 -7.55 1.16 6.67
N GLN A 45 -7.41 1.66 5.44
CA GLN A 45 -7.79 3.03 5.10
C GLN A 45 -9.29 3.32 5.34
N GLN A 46 -10.18 2.37 5.02
CA GLN A 46 -11.62 2.48 5.28
C GLN A 46 -11.96 2.49 6.78
N ASN A 47 -11.30 1.63 7.56
CA ASN A 47 -11.44 1.61 9.02
C ASN A 47 -10.96 2.94 9.63
N GLU A 48 -9.75 3.39 9.29
CA GLU A 48 -9.17 4.60 9.87
C GLU A 48 -9.84 5.89 9.38
N ALA A 49 -10.37 5.92 8.16
CA ALA A 49 -11.24 7.01 7.70
C ALA A 49 -12.54 7.14 8.51
N SER A 50 -12.94 6.10 9.25
CA SER A 50 -14.07 6.10 10.17
C SER A 50 -13.65 6.27 11.64
N ASN A 51 -12.39 5.98 11.99
CA ASN A 51 -11.81 6.16 13.33
C ASN A 51 -11.26 7.58 13.52
N PHE A 52 -12.14 8.59 13.44
CA PHE A 52 -11.76 9.96 13.74
C PHE A 52 -11.17 10.09 15.15
N TYR A 53 -10.17 10.96 15.30
CA TYR A 53 -9.63 11.35 16.61
C TYR A 53 -10.74 11.88 17.51
N LYS A 54 -11.19 11.04 18.46
CA LYS A 54 -12.12 11.46 19.50
C LYS A 54 -11.36 12.31 20.50
N ILE A 55 -11.83 13.53 20.74
CA ILE A 55 -11.38 14.30 21.88
C ILE A 55 -12.02 13.67 23.13
N ASN A 56 -11.34 12.64 23.67
CA ASN A 56 -11.70 11.97 24.91
C ASN A 56 -11.28 12.83 26.13
N GLN A 57 -11.68 14.10 26.11
CA GLN A 57 -11.52 15.02 27.22
C GLN A 57 -12.90 15.57 27.57
N ASP A 58 -13.11 15.81 28.86
CA ASP A 58 -14.21 16.65 29.33
C ASP A 58 -14.26 17.92 28.46
N LEU A 59 -15.43 18.30 27.93
CA LEU A 59 -15.56 19.48 27.09
C LEU A 59 -15.11 20.76 27.84
N ASN A 60 -15.14 20.75 29.17
CA ASN A 60 -14.62 21.83 30.01
C ASN A 60 -13.08 21.91 30.04
N GLY A 61 -12.39 20.85 29.60
CA GLY A 61 -10.93 20.78 29.43
C GLY A 61 -10.43 21.43 28.13
N LEU A 62 -11.27 21.50 27.09
CA LEU A 62 -11.01 22.24 25.85
C LEU A 62 -11.17 23.75 26.07
N LYS A 63 -10.25 24.35 26.82
CA LYS A 63 -10.25 25.80 27.04
C LYS A 63 -9.61 26.54 25.87
N MET A 64 -10.32 27.53 25.35
CA MET A 64 -9.74 28.52 24.44
C MET A 64 -8.70 29.35 25.23
N ASN A 65 -7.42 29.05 25.03
CA ASN A 65 -6.31 29.58 25.84
C ASN A 65 -6.28 31.12 25.85
N SER A 66 -6.53 31.75 24.70
CA SER A 66 -6.62 33.20 24.57
C SER A 66 -7.77 33.61 23.64
N SER A 67 -8.38 34.76 23.95
CA SER A 67 -9.24 35.51 23.03
C SER A 67 -8.56 35.86 21.71
N ASP A 68 -7.23 35.89 21.66
CA ASP A 68 -6.43 36.19 20.46
C ASP A 68 -6.23 35.00 19.51
N ASN A 69 -6.70 33.80 19.85
CA ASN A 69 -6.49 32.59 19.03
C ASN A 69 -7.02 32.72 17.59
N TYR A 70 -7.99 33.59 17.32
CA TYR A 70 -8.46 33.88 15.96
C TYR A 70 -7.37 34.46 15.03
N LYS A 71 -6.30 35.05 15.59
CA LYS A 71 -5.16 35.58 14.83
C LYS A 71 -4.22 34.49 14.29
N GLN A 72 -4.39 33.23 14.72
CA GLN A 72 -3.50 32.11 14.40
C GLN A 72 -3.98 31.25 13.21
N TYR A 73 -5.09 31.62 12.56
CA TYR A 73 -5.57 30.96 11.35
C TYR A 73 -6.03 31.98 10.30
N GLN A 74 -5.98 31.60 9.03
CA GLN A 74 -6.47 32.40 7.91
C GLN A 74 -7.47 31.60 7.08
N LEU A 75 -8.59 32.24 6.71
CA LEU A 75 -9.57 31.65 5.79
C LEU A 75 -9.13 31.88 4.34
N VAL A 76 -8.45 30.89 3.76
CA VAL A 76 -8.09 30.91 2.34
C VAL A 76 -9.35 30.66 1.50
N GLY A 77 -9.62 31.53 0.53
CA GLY A 77 -10.74 31.38 -0.42
C GLY A 77 -12.07 32.03 -0.04
N SER A 78 -12.16 32.74 1.10
CA SER A 78 -13.37 33.50 1.48
C SER A 78 -13.50 34.84 0.73
N GLY A 79 -13.47 34.80 -0.61
CA GLY A 79 -13.70 35.97 -1.45
C GLY A 79 -15.20 36.24 -1.67
N LYS A 80 -15.66 37.39 -1.19
CA LYS A 80 -16.83 38.12 -1.71
C LYS A 80 -16.37 39.53 -2.06
#